data_AF-A0AAN0K3E3-F1
#
_entry.id   AF-A0AAN0K3E3-F1
#
_cell.length_a   1.000
_cell.length_b   1.000
_cell.length_c   1.000
_cell.angle_alpha   90.00
_cell.angle_beta   90.00
_cell.angle_gamma   90.00
#
_symmetry.space_group_name_H-M   'P 1'
#
loop_
_entity.id
_entity.type
_entity.pdbx_description
1 polymer ?
#
loop_
_entity_poly.entity_id
_entity_poly.type
_entity_poly.pdbx_seq_one_letter_code
_entity_poly.pdbx_strand_id
1 'polypeptide(L)'
;MFGGVVTNDGLTTVTNNMYIFNVTHNTIHWENIKKGSISGEGLWTKERYDHAGAIINGDSTSPALVVIGGRDEYNQLVTECLLFDNITTGQFSCKKVCVHVHV
;
A
#
# COMPACT_ATOMS: atom_id res chain seq x y z
N MET A 1 -3.07 -4.41 -3.80
CA MET A 1 -2.60 -5.14 -2.60
C MET A 1 -1.39 -4.43 -2.02
N PHE A 2 -1.18 -4.46 -0.71
CA PHE A 2 -0.06 -3.79 -0.07
C PHE A 2 0.50 -4.63 1.08
N GLY A 3 1.82 -4.75 1.15
CA GLY A 3 2.54 -5.42 2.23
C GLY A 3 2.43 -6.95 2.20
N GLY A 4 2.41 -7.56 3.39
CA GLY A 4 2.40 -9.01 3.58
C GLY A 4 3.78 -9.59 3.89
N VAL A 5 3.84 -10.92 3.99
CA VAL A 5 5.05 -11.68 4.29
C VAL A 5 5.51 -12.45 3.05
N VAL A 6 6.82 -12.43 2.78
CA VAL A 6 7.45 -13.24 1.74
C VAL A 6 8.56 -14.09 2.37
N THR A 7 8.63 -15.37 1.99
CA THR A 7 9.71 -16.27 2.42
C THR A 7 10.58 -16.64 1.22
N ASN A 8 11.87 -16.33 1.29
CA ASN A 8 12.87 -16.69 0.28
C ASN A 8 14.00 -17.48 0.95
N ASP A 9 14.28 -18.69 0.46
CA ASP A 9 15.33 -19.58 1.00
C ASP A 9 15.26 -19.79 2.52
N GLY A 10 14.03 -19.87 3.05
CA GLY A 10 13.77 -20.02 4.48
C GLY A 10 13.81 -18.72 5.30
N LEU A 11 14.25 -17.61 4.72
CA LEU A 11 14.22 -16.30 5.35
C LEU A 11 12.87 -15.61 5.08
N THR A 12 12.19 -15.25 6.16
CA THR A 12 10.89 -14.59 6.11
C THR A 12 11.06 -13.08 6.29
N THR A 13 10.46 -12.28 5.42
CA THR A 13 10.57 -10.83 5.42
C THR A 13 9.20 -10.20 5.29
N VAL A 14 8.90 -9.25 6.18
CA VAL A 14 7.74 -8.37 6.07
C VAL A 14 8.00 -7.39 4.93
N THR A 15 7.01 -7.15 4.09
CA THR A 15 7.16 -6.25 2.95
C THR A 15 6.24 -5.05 3.07
N ASN A 16 6.54 -4.03 2.28
CA ASN A 16 5.66 -2.92 1.96
C ASN A 16 5.43 -2.84 0.44
N ASN A 17 5.54 -3.99 -0.23
CA ASN A 17 5.36 -4.08 -1.67
C ASN A 17 3.94 -3.68 -2.04
N MET A 18 3.81 -2.81 -3.04
CA MET A 18 2.52 -2.43 -3.59
C MET A 18 2.31 -3.14 -4.92
N TYR A 19 1.17 -3.81 -5.05
CA TYR A 19 0.76 -4.47 -6.28
C TYR A 19 -0.53 -3.86 -6.78
N ILE A 20 -0.52 -3.43 -8.04
CA ILE A 20 -1.72 -3.05 -8.78
C ILE A 20 -2.06 -4.17 -9.75
N PHE A 21 -3.35 -4.34 -10.01
CA PHE A 21 -3.79 -5.32 -11.00
C PHE A 21 -4.94 -4.75 -11.83
N ASN A 22 -4.98 -5.16 -13.08
CA ASN A 22 -6.09 -4.96 -13.98
C ASN A 22 -6.73 -6.31 -14.29
N VAL A 23 -8.05 -6.36 -14.22
CA VAL A 23 -8.83 -7.56 -14.54
C VAL A 23 -9.47 -7.37 -15.91
N THR A 24 -9.10 -8.22 -16.85
CA THR A 24 -9.84 -8.42 -18.10
C THR A 24 -10.71 -9.68 -17.96
N HIS A 25 -11.57 -9.97 -18.93
CA HIS A 25 -12.56 -11.07 -18.90
C HIS A 25 -12.19 -12.25 -17.98
N ASN A 26 -11.07 -12.94 -18.25
CA ASN A 26 -10.60 -14.08 -17.45
C ASN A 26 -9.12 -13.97 -17.04
N THR A 27 -8.49 -12.81 -17.24
CA THR A 27 -7.04 -12.64 -16.98
C THR A 27 -6.79 -11.48 -16.04
N ILE A 28 -6.03 -11.75 -14.99
CA ILE A 28 -5.53 -10.73 -14.07
C ILE A 28 -4.08 -10.41 -14.46
N HIS A 29 -3.86 -9.19 -14.95
CA HIS A 29 -2.53 -8.66 -15.15
C HIS A 29 -2.16 -7.88 -13.90
N TRP A 30 -1.11 -8.29 -13.20
CA TRP A 30 -0.64 -7.61 -12.00
C TRP A 30 0.82 -7.22 -12.12
N GLU A 31 1.19 -6.14 -11.47
CA GLU A 31 2.58 -5.67 -11.42
C GLU A 31 2.92 -5.13 -10.04
N ASN A 32 4.20 -5.27 -9.68
CA ASN A 32 4.76 -4.63 -8.49
C ASN A 32 5.18 -3.21 -8.83
N ILE A 33 4.65 -2.23 -8.10
CA ILE A 33 5.04 -0.83 -8.27
C ILE A 33 6.44 -0.65 -7.69
N LYS A 34 7.34 -0.12 -8.53
CA LYS A 34 8.73 0.05 -8.16
C LYS A 34 8.88 1.16 -7.12
N LYS A 35 9.79 0.93 -6.18
CA LYS A 35 10.10 1.87 -5.10
C LYS A 35 10.31 3.31 -5.59
N GLY A 36 11.08 3.46 -6.67
CA GLY A 36 11.44 4.76 -7.24
C GLY A 36 10.42 5.38 -8.19
N SER A 37 9.28 4.73 -8.48
CA SER A 37 8.21 5.31 -9.30
C SER A 37 7.15 6.05 -8.48
N ILE A 38 7.30 6.09 -7.15
CA ILE A 38 6.39 6.78 -6.23
C ILE A 38 7.01 8.14 -5.88
N SER A 39 6.26 9.22 -6.12
CA SER A 39 6.65 10.58 -5.76
C SER A 39 6.16 10.96 -4.34
N GLY A 40 6.92 11.79 -3.61
CA GLY A 40 6.56 12.26 -2.26
C GLY A 40 7.77 12.46 -1.34
N GLU A 41 7.64 13.32 -0.32
CA GLU A 41 8.73 13.60 0.64
C GLU A 41 9.01 12.39 1.55
N GLY A 42 10.26 11.88 1.56
CA GLY A 42 10.85 11.10 2.65
C GLY A 42 10.38 9.66 2.91
N LEU A 43 9.63 9.00 2.01
CA LEU A 43 8.78 7.88 2.42
C LEU A 43 8.96 6.57 1.63
N TRP A 44 9.90 5.74 2.09
CA TRP A 44 9.66 4.30 2.08
C TRP A 44 8.60 4.00 3.14
N THR A 45 7.47 3.45 2.74
CA THR A 45 6.37 3.13 3.65
C THR A 45 6.79 1.99 4.57
N LYS A 46 6.51 2.06 5.88
CA LYS A 46 6.89 0.96 6.77
C LYS A 46 6.22 -0.35 6.33
N GLU A 47 7.01 -1.41 6.33
CA GLU A 47 6.60 -2.79 6.11
C GLU A 47 5.46 -3.15 7.07
N ARG A 48 4.44 -3.84 6.55
CA ARG A 48 3.29 -4.30 7.33
C ARG A 48 2.73 -5.59 6.78
N TYR A 49 2.39 -6.55 7.65
CA TYR A 49 1.89 -7.85 7.20
C TYR A 49 0.56 -8.32 7.81
N ASP A 50 0.31 -8.02 9.08
CA ASP A 50 -0.85 -8.56 9.80
C ASP A 50 -1.92 -7.50 10.03
N HIS A 51 -3.18 -7.79 9.69
CA HIS A 51 -4.33 -6.89 9.85
C HIS A 51 -4.20 -5.50 9.18
N ALA A 52 -3.35 -5.34 8.16
CA ALA A 52 -3.31 -4.12 7.36
C ALA A 52 -4.50 -4.08 6.38
N GLY A 53 -5.27 -2.98 6.40
CA GLY A 53 -6.35 -2.73 5.45
C GLY A 53 -5.88 -1.86 4.29
N ALA A 54 -6.29 -2.21 3.07
CA ALA A 54 -6.08 -1.40 1.87
C ALA A 54 -7.45 -1.11 1.23
N ILE A 55 -7.83 0.15 1.15
CA ILE A 55 -9.18 0.61 0.78
C ILE A 55 -9.06 1.60 -0.37
N ILE A 56 -9.89 1.45 -1.41
CA ILE A 56 -10.04 2.47 -2.44
C ILE A 56 -11.17 3.40 -2.01
N ASN A 57 -10.87 4.70 -1.94
CA ASN A 57 -11.83 5.75 -1.60
C ASN A 57 -11.81 6.84 -2.66
N GLY A 58 -12.92 7.58 -2.83
CA GLY A 58 -13.06 8.63 -3.84
C GLY A 58 -13.91 8.20 -5.04
N ASP A 59 -14.07 9.11 -6.00
CA ASP A 59 -14.82 8.85 -7.23
C ASP A 59 -13.98 8.14 -8.30
N SER A 60 -14.60 7.76 -9.42
CA SER A 60 -13.95 7.03 -10.50
C SER A 60 -12.89 7.85 -11.25
N THR A 61 -12.89 9.17 -11.13
CA THR A 61 -11.95 10.07 -11.82
C THR A 61 -10.73 10.38 -10.98
N SER A 62 -10.85 10.32 -9.65
CA SER A 62 -9.76 10.56 -8.72
C SER A 62 -9.82 9.60 -7.52
N PRO A 63 -9.69 8.27 -7.75
CA PRO A 63 -9.63 7.33 -6.65
C PRO A 63 -8.28 7.45 -5.92
N ALA A 64 -8.34 7.35 -4.61
CA ALA A 64 -7.18 7.27 -3.74
C ALA A 64 -7.15 5.90 -3.04
N LEU A 65 -5.96 5.32 -2.91
CA LEU A 65 -5.74 4.10 -2.13
C LEU A 65 -5.28 4.51 -0.73
N VAL A 66 -6.03 4.08 0.28
CA VAL A 66 -5.75 4.32 1.69
C VAL A 66 -5.27 3.03 2.33
N VAL A 67 -4.13 3.06 3.04
CA VAL A 67 -3.61 1.92 3.80
C VAL A 67 -3.56 2.27 5.28
N ILE A 68 -4.26 1.48 6.11
CA ILE A 68 -4.44 1.72 7.56
C ILE A 68 -4.10 0.45 8.34
N GLY A 69 -3.51 0.63 9.51
CA GLY A 69 -3.22 -0.45 10.44
C GLY A 69 -2.12 -1.36 9.91
N GLY A 70 -2.03 -2.55 10.48
CA GLY A 70 -0.90 -3.44 10.22
C GLY A 70 -0.04 -3.66 11.45
N ARG A 71 0.77 -4.71 11.39
CA ARG A 71 1.95 -4.88 12.25
C ARG A 71 3.23 -4.90 11.43
N ASP A 72 4.29 -4.33 12.00
CA ASP A 72 5.63 -4.37 11.42
C ASP A 72 6.39 -5.67 11.78
N GLU A 73 7.64 -5.79 11.33
CA GLU A 73 8.50 -6.95 11.60
C GLU A 73 8.76 -7.24 13.08
N TYR A 74 8.57 -6.26 13.97
CA TYR A 74 8.68 -6.41 15.43
C TYR A 74 7.34 -6.68 16.11
N ASN A 75 6.31 -7.03 15.31
CA ASN A 75 4.94 -7.25 15.74
C ASN A 75 4.33 -6.01 16.44
N GLN A 76 4.84 -4.80 16.14
CA GLN A 76 4.33 -3.54 16.67
C GLN A 76 3.24 -2.98 15.76
N LEU A 77 2.22 -2.36 16.36
CA LEU A 77 1.15 -1.71 15.61
C LEU A 77 1.69 -0.54 14.78
N VAL A 78 1.35 -0.53 13.49
CA VAL A 78 1.65 0.60 12.61
C VAL A 78 0.53 1.62 12.71
N THR A 79 0.82 2.77 13.31
CA THR A 79 -0.17 3.85 13.55
C THR A 79 -0.30 4.84 12.38
N GLU A 80 0.60 4.74 11.40
CA GLU A 80 0.62 5.60 10.22
C GLU A 80 -0.44 5.18 9.20
N CYS A 81 -1.25 6.15 8.78
CA CYS A 81 -2.13 6.02 7.63
C CYS A 81 -1.42 6.56 6.38
N LEU A 82 -1.50 5.78 5.31
CA LEU A 82 -0.89 6.11 4.02
C LEU A 82 -2.00 6.46 3.03
N LEU A 83 -1.81 7.55 2.31
CA LEU A 83 -2.65 7.93 1.17
C LEU A 83 -1.81 7.86 -0.10
N PHE A 84 -2.26 7.04 -1.05
CA PHE A 84 -1.72 6.97 -2.40
C PHE A 84 -2.71 7.61 -3.37
N ASP A 85 -2.28 8.71 -3.99
CA ASP A 85 -3.05 9.41 -5.03
C ASP A 85 -2.53 9.02 -6.43
N ASN A 86 -3.28 9.40 -7.47
CA ASN A 86 -2.92 9.19 -8.88
C ASN A 86 -2.76 7.71 -9.27
N ILE A 87 -3.51 6.81 -8.63
CA ILE A 87 -3.38 5.36 -8.85
C ILE A 87 -3.83 4.91 -10.25
N THR A 88 -4.57 5.74 -10.98
CA THR A 88 -5.05 5.48 -12.35
C THR A 88 -4.08 5.94 -13.43
N THR A 89 -3.15 6.85 -13.13
CA THR A 89 -2.21 7.41 -14.12
C THR A 89 -0.86 6.71 -14.12
N GLY A 90 -0.62 5.80 -13.17
CA GLY A 90 0.67 5.15 -12.95
C GLY A 90 1.73 6.07 -12.32
N GLN A 91 1.40 7.35 -12.09
CA GLN A 91 2.28 8.33 -11.44
C GLN A 91 1.92 8.46 -9.96
N PHE A 92 2.09 7.37 -9.22
CA PHE A 92 1.71 7.29 -7.82
C PHE A 92 2.41 8.37 -6.99
N SER A 93 1.64 9.00 -6.09
CA SER A 93 2.22 9.82 -5.02
C SER A 93 1.79 9.29 -3.67
N CYS A 94 2.71 9.18 -2.73
CA CYS A 94 2.43 8.70 -1.38
C CYS A 94 2.67 9.78 -0.34
N LYS A 95 1.74 9.91 0.61
CA LYS A 95 1.89 10.77 1.79
C LYS A 95 1.35 10.10 3.05
N LYS A 96 2.00 10.39 4.18
CA LYS A 96 1.44 10.08 5.50
C LYS A 96 0.31 11.05 5.79
N VAL A 97 -0.80 10.54 6.31
CA VAL A 97 -1.96 11.36 6.70
C VAL A 97 -2.38 11.05 8.13
N CYS A 98 -2.87 12.08 8.81
CA CYS A 98 -3.46 11.92 10.13
C CYS A 98 -4.90 11.44 10.00
N VAL A 99 -5.26 10.35 10.68
CA VAL A 99 -6.65 9.90 10.77
C VAL A 99 -7.34 10.71 11.86
N HIS A 100 -8.36 11.48 11.49
CA HIS A 100 -9.28 12.12 12.45
C HIS A 100 -10.54 11.27 12.55
N VAL A 101 -10.76 10.62 13.69
CA VAL A 101 -12.00 9.91 13.97
C VAL A 101 -12.99 10.90 14.54
N HIS A 102 -14.08 11.18 13.82
CA HIS A 102 -15.26 11.79 14.42
C HIS A 102 -16.09 10.63 15.00
N VAL A 103 -16.12 10.54 16.32
CA VAL A 103 -17.03 9.68 17.10
C VAL A 103 -18.27 10.45 17.48
#